data_AF-A0A7Y9HCZ5-F1
#
_entry.id   AF-A0A7Y9HCZ5-F1
#
_cell.length_a   1.000
_cell.length_b   1.000
_cell.length_c   1.000
_cell.angle_alpha   90.00
_cell.angle_beta   90.00
_cell.angle_gamma   90.00
#
_symmetry.space_group_name_H-M   'P 1'
#
loop_
_entity.id
_entity.type
_entity.pdbx_description
1 polymer ?
#
loop_
_entity_poly.entity_id
_entity_poly.type
_entity_poly.pdbx_seq_one_letter_code
_entity_poly.pdbx_strand_id
1 'polypeptide(L)'
;MAALCFVGISPAQASDQLTVSYAGSVNDDLGTLQVSARSGSDIVELTAHVFSPVTQQEVAVLEPDDFALDSGTAQEGIWRSKAPLQLAEFGSYRIGIEATDADGDHISVADAGTLAYYAVAQFPEFTTDRTAIGVDERDVTVEGVLKAKLPGGGEPVVLPGRKVDIDVDYWTVTTVTTDDDGHFTATVQLDNAAPIQAVYRHDGDHAGYLYGESTMLQIGIDKALTRYTLQTSTQRIDKGQPVTLTGRLEKETENGWVPLSGVSGGILFGPTTTYNDRVGGFTTDADGTFSTQYTPWETGFFQVAHRSDDPFVSNGNARSSTVVVLQPARFLDFSALRTGSRSVHAEGHIDFDNISPATINVAVQYSPDGTSWTTLRTVEATWSGTGGYGFAADLAAKRPGHFRGYFDGGDVFQTITSASTHVGR
;
A
#
# COMPACT_ATOMS: atom_id res chain seq x y z
N MET A 1 93.54 -4.81 -15.66
CA MET A 1 92.27 -5.02 -16.38
C MET A 1 91.25 -4.09 -15.74
N ALA A 2 90.91 -2.97 -16.40
CA ALA A 2 90.01 -1.95 -15.86
C ALA A 2 88.57 -2.32 -16.22
N ALA A 3 87.72 -2.42 -15.20
CA ALA A 3 86.29 -2.69 -15.36
C ALA A 3 85.55 -1.38 -15.65
N LEU A 4 84.83 -1.37 -16.76
CA LEU A 4 84.00 -0.29 -17.26
C LEU A 4 82.65 -0.34 -16.53
N CYS A 5 82.34 0.63 -15.68
CA CYS A 5 81.00 0.82 -15.12
C CYS A 5 80.19 1.68 -16.08
N PHE A 6 79.29 1.06 -16.86
CA PHE A 6 78.19 1.77 -17.50
C PHE A 6 77.11 2.02 -16.45
N VAL A 7 77.00 3.26 -16.00
CA VAL A 7 75.82 3.73 -15.28
C VAL A 7 74.71 3.87 -16.32
N GLY A 8 73.70 3.02 -16.24
CA GLY A 8 72.47 3.16 -17.01
C GLY A 8 71.77 4.45 -16.58
N ILE A 9 71.59 5.37 -17.52
CA ILE A 9 70.67 6.49 -17.36
C ILE A 9 69.28 5.88 -17.57
N SER A 10 68.53 5.70 -16.48
CA SER A 10 67.08 5.53 -16.57
C SER A 10 66.51 6.82 -17.19
N PRO A 11 65.68 6.76 -18.25
CA PRO A 11 64.99 7.95 -18.71
C PRO A 11 64.06 8.41 -17.58
N ALA A 12 64.26 9.65 -17.11
CA ALA A 12 63.29 10.32 -16.26
C ALA A 12 61.94 10.32 -16.98
N GLN A 13 60.90 9.82 -16.31
CA GLN A 13 59.54 9.89 -16.83
C GLN A 13 59.15 11.36 -16.99
N ALA A 14 58.62 11.72 -18.16
CA ALA A 14 58.09 13.05 -18.49
C ALA A 14 56.81 13.34 -17.68
N SER A 15 56.97 13.61 -16.38
CA SER A 15 55.93 14.05 -15.45
C SER A 15 55.90 15.58 -15.29
N ASP A 16 56.88 16.29 -15.83
CA ASP A 16 57.12 17.71 -15.54
C ASP A 16 56.53 18.67 -16.59
N GLN A 17 55.88 18.15 -17.65
CA GLN A 17 55.42 19.00 -18.74
C GLN A 17 54.12 19.73 -18.36
N LEU A 18 54.15 21.07 -18.44
CA LEU A 18 52.96 21.91 -18.37
C LEU A 18 51.94 21.47 -19.44
N THR A 19 50.74 21.11 -18.99
CA THR A 19 49.64 20.65 -19.84
C THR A 19 48.29 21.15 -19.33
N VAL A 20 47.42 21.55 -20.25
CA VAL A 20 46.00 21.79 -20.00
C VAL A 20 45.22 20.54 -20.42
N SER A 21 44.49 19.96 -19.48
CA SER A 21 43.74 18.71 -19.71
C SER A 21 42.35 18.98 -20.26
N TYR A 22 41.66 20.02 -19.78
CA TYR A 22 40.38 20.48 -20.33
C TYR A 22 40.03 21.89 -19.84
N ALA A 23 39.13 22.56 -20.57
CA ALA A 23 38.43 23.77 -20.14
C ALA A 23 36.93 23.68 -20.47
N GLY A 24 36.06 24.13 -19.57
CA GLY A 24 34.62 24.17 -19.83
C GLY A 24 33.78 24.68 -18.67
N SER A 25 32.45 24.60 -18.80
CA SER A 25 31.53 25.06 -17.75
C SER A 25 31.55 24.18 -16.51
N VAL A 26 31.25 24.77 -15.35
CA VAL A 26 30.86 24.01 -14.16
C VAL A 26 29.42 23.52 -14.32
N ASN A 27 29.15 22.24 -14.03
CA ASN A 27 27.85 21.61 -14.32
C ASN A 27 26.65 22.32 -13.66
N ASP A 28 26.80 22.80 -12.42
CA ASP A 28 25.73 23.48 -11.68
C ASP A 28 25.74 25.02 -11.86
N ASP A 29 26.72 25.53 -12.60
CA ASP A 29 26.90 26.95 -12.87
C ASP A 29 27.53 27.17 -14.26
N LEU A 30 26.66 27.21 -15.26
CA LEU A 30 27.04 27.15 -16.67
C LEU A 30 27.86 28.35 -17.16
N GLY A 31 27.84 29.49 -16.46
CA GLY A 31 28.68 30.63 -16.80
C GLY A 31 29.99 30.72 -16.04
N THR A 32 30.27 29.82 -15.09
CA THR A 32 31.59 29.73 -14.47
C THR A 32 32.49 28.83 -15.31
N LEU A 33 33.63 29.38 -15.75
CA LEU A 33 34.65 28.63 -16.48
C LEU A 33 35.54 27.88 -15.50
N GLN A 34 35.79 26.60 -15.77
CA GLN A 34 36.80 25.81 -15.08
C GLN A 34 37.87 25.31 -16.05
N VAL A 35 39.12 25.30 -15.60
CA VAL A 35 40.30 24.86 -16.35
C VAL A 35 41.06 23.86 -15.48
N SER A 36 41.36 22.69 -16.02
CA SER A 36 42.23 21.72 -15.36
C SER A 36 43.58 21.68 -16.06
N ALA A 37 44.63 21.89 -15.29
CA ALA A 37 46.00 21.93 -15.77
C ALA A 37 46.96 21.28 -14.76
N ARG A 38 48.13 20.89 -15.26
CA ARG A 38 49.22 20.33 -14.43
C ARG A 38 50.59 20.72 -14.98
N SER A 39 51.57 20.87 -14.10
CA SER A 39 52.99 21.08 -14.41
C SER A 39 53.89 20.48 -13.32
N GLY A 40 55.20 20.38 -13.59
CA GLY A 40 56.23 20.06 -12.59
C GLY A 40 56.46 21.18 -11.56
N SER A 41 56.05 22.41 -11.89
CA SER A 41 56.14 23.62 -11.06
C SER A 41 54.79 24.31 -10.89
N ASP A 42 54.70 25.28 -9.97
CA ASP A 42 53.45 25.99 -9.69
C ASP A 42 52.96 26.71 -10.95
N ILE A 43 51.70 26.48 -11.34
CA ILE A 43 51.05 27.23 -12.41
C ILE A 43 50.71 28.62 -11.86
N VAL A 44 51.31 29.66 -12.45
CA VAL A 44 51.25 31.05 -11.94
C VAL A 44 50.40 31.96 -12.81
N GLU A 45 50.22 31.64 -14.10
CA GLU A 45 49.37 32.39 -15.02
C GLU A 45 48.45 31.45 -15.79
N LEU A 46 47.16 31.82 -15.86
CA LEU A 46 46.16 31.18 -16.69
C LEU A 46 45.33 32.28 -17.38
N THR A 47 45.37 32.30 -18.71
CA THR A 47 44.55 33.21 -19.52
C THR A 47 43.60 32.37 -20.36
N ALA A 48 42.31 32.73 -20.37
CA ALA A 48 41.31 32.05 -21.19
C ALA A 48 40.72 32.98 -22.25
N HIS A 49 40.69 32.49 -23.48
CA HIS A 49 40.14 33.17 -24.64
C HIS A 49 38.82 32.50 -25.05
N VAL A 50 37.73 33.25 -25.05
CA VAL A 50 36.38 32.73 -25.31
C VAL A 50 35.91 33.17 -26.68
N PHE A 51 35.58 32.20 -27.54
CA PHE A 51 35.21 32.47 -28.94
C PHE A 51 33.73 32.18 -29.20
N SER A 52 33.05 33.12 -29.88
CA SER A 52 31.63 32.97 -30.26
C SER A 52 31.39 31.74 -31.13
N PRO A 53 30.35 30.94 -30.85
CA PRO A 53 29.98 29.82 -31.72
C PRO A 53 29.61 30.26 -33.14
N VAL A 54 29.05 31.47 -33.29
CA VAL A 54 28.50 31.96 -34.55
C VAL A 54 29.57 32.67 -35.38
N THR A 55 30.29 33.62 -34.79
CA THR A 55 31.24 34.47 -35.53
C THR A 55 32.67 33.97 -35.47
N GLN A 56 32.98 33.04 -34.56
CA GLN A 56 34.34 32.57 -34.25
C GLN A 56 35.30 33.70 -33.79
N GLN A 57 34.75 34.88 -33.48
CA GLN A 57 35.53 35.98 -32.90
C GLN A 57 35.66 35.80 -31.40
N GLU A 58 36.77 36.29 -30.85
CA GLU A 58 36.96 36.40 -29.41
C GLU A 58 35.94 37.41 -28.84
N VAL A 59 35.18 36.97 -27.84
CA VAL A 59 34.13 37.76 -27.20
C VAL A 59 34.41 38.05 -25.73
N ALA A 60 35.33 37.31 -25.11
CA ALA A 60 35.81 37.56 -23.76
C ALA A 60 37.23 37.01 -23.59
N VAL A 61 38.00 37.66 -22.72
CA VAL A 61 39.30 37.20 -22.22
C VAL A 61 39.23 37.24 -20.70
N LEU A 62 39.64 36.15 -20.06
CA LEU A 62 39.83 36.08 -18.61
C LEU A 62 41.32 36.09 -18.35
N GLU A 63 41.76 37.07 -17.58
CA GLU A 63 43.17 37.28 -17.22
C GLU A 63 43.56 36.41 -16.02
N PRO A 64 44.85 36.23 -15.71
CA PRO A 64 45.29 35.42 -14.57
C PRO A 64 44.61 35.76 -13.24
N ASP A 65 44.37 37.05 -12.99
CA ASP A 65 43.70 37.54 -11.79
C ASP A 65 42.20 37.20 -11.74
N ASP A 66 41.59 36.72 -12.83
CA ASP A 66 40.20 36.28 -12.86
C ASP A 66 40.05 34.83 -12.38
N PHE A 67 41.15 34.09 -12.18
CA PHE A 67 41.13 32.70 -11.75
C PHE A 67 41.49 32.52 -10.28
N ALA A 68 40.85 31.55 -9.64
CA ALA A 68 41.22 31.04 -8.33
C ALA A 68 41.35 29.51 -8.39
N LEU A 69 42.35 28.96 -7.68
CA LEU A 69 42.46 27.52 -7.50
C LEU A 69 41.27 27.05 -6.65
N ASP A 70 40.41 26.24 -7.25
CA ASP A 70 39.20 25.70 -6.62
C ASP A 70 39.50 24.37 -5.92
N SER A 71 40.29 23.50 -6.55
CA SER A 71 40.70 22.22 -5.99
C SER A 71 42.06 21.74 -6.53
N GLY A 72 42.72 20.86 -5.78
CA GLY A 72 44.05 20.34 -6.11
C GLY A 72 45.18 21.18 -5.50
N THR A 73 46.32 21.24 -6.18
CA THR A 73 47.49 22.06 -5.82
C THR A 73 47.83 23.04 -6.93
N ALA A 74 48.76 23.95 -6.68
CA ALA A 74 49.25 24.88 -7.71
C ALA A 74 49.94 24.17 -8.89
N GLN A 75 50.46 22.96 -8.68
CA GLN A 75 51.10 22.16 -9.73
C GLN A 75 50.13 21.23 -10.46
N GLU A 76 49.00 20.86 -9.84
CA GLU A 76 47.98 20.00 -10.46
C GLU A 76 46.61 20.33 -9.86
N GLY A 77 45.78 21.04 -10.62
CA GLY A 77 44.60 21.67 -10.07
C GLY A 77 43.46 21.89 -11.04
N ILE A 78 42.37 22.40 -10.48
CA ILE A 78 41.24 22.98 -11.20
C ILE A 78 41.14 24.43 -10.76
N TRP A 79 41.27 25.33 -11.72
CA TRP A 79 41.07 26.76 -11.53
C TRP A 79 39.70 27.14 -12.06
N ARG A 80 38.99 27.99 -11.32
CA ARG A 80 37.69 28.53 -11.71
C ARG A 80 37.75 30.03 -11.86
N SER A 81 36.94 30.57 -12.76
CA SER A 81 36.70 32.00 -12.82
C SER A 81 36.09 32.46 -11.49
N LYS A 82 36.57 33.58 -10.94
CA LYS A 82 36.12 34.16 -9.67
C LYS A 82 34.68 34.71 -9.76
N ALA A 83 34.24 35.04 -10.97
CA ALA A 83 32.88 35.45 -11.28
C ALA A 83 32.38 34.68 -12.52
N PRO A 84 31.05 34.45 -12.63
CA PRO A 84 30.47 33.96 -13.87
C PRO A 84 30.65 34.96 -15.01
N LEU A 85 30.91 34.44 -16.21
CA LEU A 85 31.04 35.25 -17.41
C LEU A 85 29.70 35.89 -17.78
N GLN A 86 29.75 37.11 -18.33
CA GLN A 86 28.59 37.81 -18.90
C GLN A 86 28.74 37.85 -20.42
N LEU A 87 28.14 36.89 -21.13
CA LEU A 87 28.17 36.83 -22.58
C LEU A 87 26.85 37.30 -23.16
N ALA A 88 26.91 37.95 -24.33
CA ALA A 88 25.73 38.59 -24.93
C ALA A 88 24.71 37.59 -25.52
N GLU A 89 25.14 36.38 -25.87
CA GLU A 89 24.32 35.37 -26.53
C GLU A 89 24.40 34.05 -25.77
N PHE A 90 23.37 33.21 -25.88
CA PHE A 90 23.43 31.84 -25.39
C PHE A 90 24.07 30.93 -26.45
N GLY A 91 24.84 29.93 -26.01
CA GLY A 91 25.47 29.00 -26.92
C GLY A 91 26.66 28.24 -26.33
N SER A 92 27.28 27.43 -27.16
CA SER A 92 28.49 26.66 -26.82
C SER A 92 29.74 27.37 -27.33
N TYR A 93 30.47 28.03 -26.44
CA TYR A 93 31.64 28.83 -26.77
C TYR A 93 32.91 27.99 -26.75
N ARG A 94 33.76 28.12 -27.77
CA ARG A 94 35.08 27.45 -27.79
C ARG A 94 36.04 28.19 -26.87
N ILE A 95 36.88 27.45 -26.15
CA ILE A 95 37.84 28.00 -25.19
C ILE A 95 39.27 27.73 -25.65
N GLY A 96 40.06 28.78 -25.79
CA GLY A 96 41.51 28.71 -25.86
C GLY A 96 42.12 29.00 -24.49
N ILE A 97 43.21 28.33 -24.13
CA ILE A 97 43.92 28.55 -22.86
C ILE A 97 45.39 28.82 -23.12
N GLU A 98 45.91 29.85 -22.48
CA GLU A 98 47.34 30.06 -22.29
C GLU A 98 47.69 29.81 -20.83
N ALA A 99 48.79 29.12 -20.57
CA ALA A 99 49.25 28.81 -19.23
C ALA A 99 50.76 29.04 -19.12
N THR A 100 51.20 29.59 -17.99
CA THR A 100 52.61 29.75 -17.63
C THR A 100 52.85 29.22 -16.23
N ASP A 101 53.94 28.46 -16.02
CA ASP A 101 54.36 28.02 -14.69
C ASP A 101 55.53 28.84 -14.11
N ALA A 102 55.87 28.58 -12.85
CA ALA A 102 56.87 29.32 -12.10
C ALA A 102 58.31 29.17 -12.65
N ASP A 103 58.58 28.15 -13.47
CA ASP A 103 59.86 27.97 -14.15
C ASP A 103 59.90 28.75 -15.48
N GLY A 104 58.77 29.31 -15.91
CA GLY A 104 58.60 30.08 -17.13
C GLY A 104 58.24 29.22 -18.35
N ASP A 105 57.89 27.94 -18.16
CA ASP A 105 57.34 27.13 -19.23
C ASP A 105 55.96 27.68 -19.61
N HIS A 106 55.72 27.80 -20.92
CA HIS A 106 54.51 28.41 -21.47
C HIS A 106 53.90 27.52 -22.56
N ILE A 107 52.57 27.37 -22.51
CA ILE A 107 51.79 26.69 -23.55
C ILE A 107 50.60 27.54 -23.97
N SER A 108 50.20 27.37 -25.24
CA SER A 108 48.96 27.93 -25.80
C SER A 108 48.18 26.81 -26.48
N VAL A 109 46.98 26.54 -25.97
CA VAL A 109 46.06 25.51 -26.43
C VAL A 109 44.86 26.19 -27.05
N ALA A 110 44.81 26.21 -28.39
CA ALA A 110 43.77 26.94 -29.13
C ALA A 110 42.36 26.38 -28.94
N ASP A 111 42.23 25.08 -28.62
CA ASP A 111 40.94 24.41 -28.40
C ASP A 111 41.06 23.48 -27.19
N ALA A 112 40.93 24.08 -26.00
CA ALA A 112 40.99 23.39 -24.72
C ALA A 112 39.64 22.80 -24.29
N GLY A 113 38.55 23.16 -24.98
CA GLY A 113 37.21 22.67 -24.71
C GLY A 113 36.12 23.71 -24.96
N THR A 114 35.02 23.62 -24.22
CA THR A 114 33.79 24.38 -24.50
C THR A 114 33.10 24.86 -23.24
N LEU A 115 32.73 26.14 -23.21
CA LEU A 115 31.82 26.72 -22.22
C LEU A 115 30.39 26.68 -22.76
N ALA A 116 29.54 25.87 -22.13
CA ALA A 116 28.12 25.81 -22.42
C ALA A 116 27.41 26.96 -21.69
N TYR A 117 27.08 28.03 -22.40
CA TYR A 117 26.47 29.23 -21.85
C TYR A 117 24.97 29.24 -22.16
N TYR A 118 24.20 28.53 -21.34
CA TYR A 118 22.74 28.40 -21.50
C TYR A 118 22.02 28.68 -20.18
N ALA A 119 20.77 29.12 -20.27
CA ALA A 119 19.91 29.28 -19.11
C ALA A 119 19.22 27.95 -18.78
N VAL A 120 19.11 27.61 -17.48
CA VAL A 120 18.48 26.36 -17.03
C VAL A 120 17.10 26.66 -16.49
N ALA A 121 16.06 26.04 -17.05
CA ALA A 121 14.69 26.19 -16.56
C ALA A 121 14.53 25.59 -15.15
N GLN A 122 13.73 26.25 -14.32
CA GLN A 122 13.49 25.89 -12.92
C GLN A 122 12.05 26.17 -12.53
N PHE A 123 11.53 25.36 -11.62
CA PHE A 123 10.20 25.49 -11.02
C PHE A 123 10.35 25.70 -9.51
N PRO A 124 10.72 26.90 -9.04
CA PRO A 124 10.91 27.18 -7.61
C PRO A 124 9.61 27.04 -6.81
N GLU A 125 8.47 27.21 -7.48
CA GLU A 125 7.13 27.11 -6.91
C GLU A 125 6.33 26.15 -7.78
N PHE A 126 5.96 25.01 -7.21
CA PHE A 126 5.05 24.04 -7.84
C PHE A 126 4.25 23.36 -6.73
N THR A 127 2.93 23.49 -6.80
CA THR A 127 2.01 23.04 -5.74
C THR A 127 0.76 22.42 -6.34
N THR A 128 0.05 21.67 -5.51
CA THR A 128 -1.27 21.09 -5.82
C THR A 128 -2.29 21.58 -4.81
N ASP A 129 -3.55 21.69 -5.21
CA ASP A 129 -4.66 22.06 -4.31
C ASP A 129 -4.99 20.98 -3.27
N ARG A 130 -4.55 19.74 -3.52
CA ARG A 130 -4.77 18.57 -2.67
C ARG A 130 -3.61 17.58 -2.76
N THR A 131 -3.54 16.66 -1.80
CA THR A 131 -2.55 15.57 -1.76
C THR A 131 -3.17 14.18 -1.91
N ALA A 132 -4.49 14.10 -2.00
CA ALA A 132 -5.22 12.86 -2.22
C ALA A 132 -6.52 13.15 -3.01
N ILE A 133 -7.03 12.13 -3.69
CA ILE A 133 -8.29 12.17 -4.41
C ILE A 133 -9.26 11.10 -3.92
N GLY A 134 -10.55 11.41 -3.96
CA GLY A 134 -11.63 10.51 -3.58
C GLY A 134 -12.37 9.94 -4.79
N VAL A 135 -13.32 9.04 -4.53
CA VAL A 135 -14.13 8.42 -5.59
C VAL A 135 -14.91 9.45 -6.41
N ASP A 136 -15.38 10.51 -5.76
CA ASP A 136 -16.23 11.57 -6.34
C ASP A 136 -15.44 12.84 -6.70
N GLU A 137 -14.18 12.97 -6.26
CA GLU A 137 -13.35 14.17 -6.44
C GLU A 137 -11.95 13.78 -6.93
N ARG A 138 -11.79 13.75 -8.27
CA ARG A 138 -10.60 13.20 -8.96
C ARG A 138 -9.72 14.24 -9.65
N ASP A 139 -10.22 15.48 -9.73
CA ASP A 139 -9.50 16.55 -10.38
C ASP A 139 -8.49 17.15 -9.40
N VAL A 140 -7.25 17.31 -9.84
CA VAL A 140 -6.17 17.95 -9.09
C VAL A 140 -5.78 19.21 -9.84
N THR A 141 -5.80 20.35 -9.17
CA THR A 141 -5.31 21.60 -9.74
C THR A 141 -3.86 21.79 -9.31
N VAL A 142 -3.00 22.04 -10.30
CA VAL A 142 -1.59 22.35 -10.09
C VAL A 142 -1.31 23.79 -10.49
N GLU A 143 -0.44 24.43 -9.72
CA GLU A 143 -0.02 25.81 -9.93
C GLU A 143 1.49 25.90 -9.75
N GLY A 144 2.15 26.75 -10.54
CA GLY A 144 3.56 26.97 -10.40
C GLY A 144 4.09 28.16 -11.19
N VAL A 145 5.39 28.41 -11.04
CA VAL A 145 6.10 29.50 -11.73
C VAL A 145 7.32 28.93 -12.44
N LEU A 146 7.45 29.22 -13.73
CA LEU A 146 8.62 28.88 -14.53
C LEU A 146 9.60 30.05 -14.53
N LYS A 147 10.82 29.79 -14.06
CA LYS A 147 11.96 30.72 -14.13
C LYS A 147 13.14 30.07 -14.82
N ALA A 148 14.16 30.87 -15.15
CA ALA A 148 15.43 30.39 -15.64
C ALA A 148 16.59 30.95 -14.81
N LYS A 149 17.48 30.05 -14.38
CA LYS A 149 18.79 30.44 -13.83
C LYS A 149 19.70 30.81 -15.00
N LEU A 150 20.12 32.07 -15.07
CA LEU A 150 21.04 32.54 -16.09
C LEU A 150 22.47 32.06 -15.79
N PRO A 151 23.27 31.74 -16.83
CA PRO A 151 24.65 31.30 -16.67
C PRO A 151 25.54 32.42 -16.12
N GLY A 152 25.27 33.69 -16.41
CA GLY A 152 25.96 34.84 -15.80
C GLY A 152 25.66 35.06 -14.32
N GLY A 153 24.90 34.19 -13.66
CA GLY A 153 24.42 34.42 -12.31
C GLY A 153 23.34 35.51 -12.25
N GLY A 154 23.16 36.07 -11.05
CA GLY A 154 22.05 36.98 -10.75
C GLY A 154 20.76 36.25 -10.36
N GLU A 155 19.70 37.03 -10.21
CA GLU A 155 18.37 36.50 -9.87
C GLU A 155 17.76 35.73 -11.04
N PRO A 156 17.05 34.61 -10.79
CA PRO A 156 16.34 33.89 -11.84
C PRO A 156 15.32 34.77 -12.57
N VAL A 157 15.27 34.64 -13.89
CA VAL A 157 14.36 35.44 -14.74
C VAL A 157 13.09 34.64 -15.02
N VAL A 158 11.93 35.28 -14.90
CA VAL A 158 10.64 34.68 -15.26
C VAL A 158 10.58 34.38 -16.76
N LEU A 159 9.89 33.29 -17.12
CA LEU A 159 9.77 32.87 -18.50
C LEU A 159 8.32 32.95 -18.99
N PRO A 160 7.88 34.11 -19.51
CA PRO A 160 6.52 34.29 -20.01
C PRO A 160 6.30 33.64 -21.37
N GLY A 161 5.06 33.23 -21.65
CA GLY A 161 4.65 32.66 -22.94
C GLY A 161 5.34 31.32 -23.27
N ARG A 162 5.84 30.60 -22.27
CA ARG A 162 6.50 29.29 -22.43
C ARG A 162 5.55 28.15 -22.18
N LYS A 163 5.74 27.07 -22.94
CA LYS A 163 5.00 25.84 -22.73
C LYS A 163 5.55 25.08 -21.53
N VAL A 164 4.66 24.67 -20.65
CA VAL A 164 4.93 23.79 -19.51
C VAL A 164 4.04 22.57 -19.67
N ASP A 165 4.66 21.42 -19.72
CA ASP A 165 3.97 20.14 -19.74
C ASP A 165 3.71 19.69 -18.31
N ILE A 166 2.49 19.20 -18.07
CA ILE A 166 2.11 18.58 -16.80
C ILE A 166 2.11 17.08 -17.03
N ASP A 167 3.11 16.44 -16.43
CA ASP A 167 3.31 15.01 -16.51
C ASP A 167 2.65 14.33 -15.31
N VAL A 168 1.84 13.30 -15.57
CA VAL A 168 1.26 12.41 -14.57
C VAL A 168 1.84 11.02 -14.81
N ASP A 169 2.43 10.42 -13.78
CA ASP A 169 3.12 9.13 -13.90
C ASP A 169 4.11 9.10 -15.09
N TYR A 170 4.90 10.16 -15.22
CA TYR A 170 5.95 10.35 -16.24
C TYR A 170 5.43 10.55 -17.69
N TRP A 171 4.13 10.76 -17.89
CA TRP A 171 3.54 11.03 -19.20
C TRP A 171 2.83 12.37 -19.23
N THR A 172 3.05 13.15 -20.29
CA THR A 172 2.35 14.42 -20.49
C THR A 172 0.86 14.20 -20.67
N VAL A 173 0.09 14.75 -19.74
CA VAL A 173 -1.39 14.72 -19.79
C VAL A 173 -1.92 16.01 -20.41
N THR A 174 -1.28 17.13 -20.12
CA THR A 174 -1.66 18.44 -20.67
C THR A 174 -0.45 19.37 -20.78
N THR A 175 -0.57 20.37 -21.64
CA THR A 175 0.44 21.42 -21.84
C THR A 175 -0.23 22.77 -21.65
N VAL A 176 0.32 23.60 -20.79
CA VAL A 176 -0.14 24.96 -20.52
C VAL A 176 0.91 25.98 -20.96
N THR A 177 0.53 27.25 -21.04
CA THR A 177 1.44 28.35 -21.37
C THR A 177 1.51 29.31 -20.20
N THR A 178 2.71 29.73 -19.84
CA THR A 178 2.93 30.68 -18.76
C THR A 178 2.43 32.08 -19.12
N ASP A 179 1.92 32.80 -18.12
CA ASP A 179 1.55 34.21 -18.23
C ASP A 179 2.78 35.14 -18.17
N ASP A 180 2.55 36.46 -18.13
CA ASP A 180 3.59 37.49 -18.11
C ASP A 180 4.52 37.39 -16.88
N ASP A 181 4.05 36.79 -15.79
CA ASP A 181 4.82 36.57 -14.56
C ASP A 181 5.51 35.19 -14.54
N GLY A 182 5.39 34.41 -15.63
CA GLY A 182 5.91 33.05 -15.71
C GLY A 182 5.03 32.03 -14.98
N HIS A 183 3.86 32.43 -14.48
CA HIS A 183 2.96 31.58 -13.71
C HIS A 183 2.08 30.73 -14.65
N PHE A 184 1.71 29.54 -14.18
CA PHE A 184 0.81 28.64 -14.89
C PHE A 184 -0.11 27.88 -13.92
N THR A 185 -1.29 27.54 -14.41
CA THR A 185 -2.27 26.69 -13.72
C THR A 185 -2.76 25.62 -14.68
N ALA A 186 -2.93 24.39 -14.18
CA ALA A 186 -3.56 23.32 -14.94
C ALA A 186 -4.43 22.45 -14.01
N THR A 187 -5.43 21.79 -14.58
CA THR A 187 -6.22 20.77 -13.87
C THR A 187 -6.03 19.44 -14.59
N VAL A 188 -5.71 18.38 -13.83
CA VAL A 188 -5.58 17.01 -14.33
C VAL A 188 -6.52 16.09 -13.55
N GLN A 189 -7.15 15.15 -14.24
CA GLN A 189 -7.98 14.13 -13.61
C GLN A 189 -7.15 12.87 -13.38
N LEU A 190 -7.19 12.31 -12.18
CA LEU A 190 -6.48 11.07 -11.85
C LEU A 190 -7.45 9.92 -11.53
N ASP A 191 -7.15 8.73 -12.04
CA ASP A 191 -7.90 7.49 -11.75
C ASP A 191 -7.15 6.56 -10.78
N ASN A 192 -5.95 6.96 -10.34
CA ASN A 192 -5.15 6.23 -9.37
C ASN A 192 -4.21 7.20 -8.63
N ALA A 193 -3.55 6.71 -7.58
CA ALA A 193 -2.45 7.42 -6.94
C ALA A 193 -1.31 7.57 -7.96
N ALA A 194 -0.80 8.78 -8.13
CA ALA A 194 0.23 9.08 -9.12
C ALA A 194 1.08 10.30 -8.70
N PRO A 195 2.36 10.35 -9.12
CA PRO A 195 3.13 11.58 -9.09
C PRO A 195 2.64 12.55 -10.17
N ILE A 196 2.69 13.85 -9.86
CA ILE A 196 2.56 14.93 -10.83
C ILE A 196 3.84 15.77 -10.83
N GLN A 197 4.27 16.20 -12.01
CA GLN A 197 5.44 17.06 -12.22
C GLN A 197 5.17 18.09 -13.31
N ALA A 198 5.75 19.28 -13.18
CA ALA A 198 5.82 20.25 -14.27
C ALA A 198 7.16 20.12 -14.99
N VAL A 199 7.12 20.13 -16.32
CA VAL A 199 8.29 19.91 -17.17
C VAL A 199 8.37 21.00 -18.23
N TYR A 200 9.53 21.66 -18.31
CA TYR A 200 9.89 22.49 -19.43
C TYR A 200 10.79 21.66 -20.36
N ARG A 201 10.22 21.25 -21.49
CA ARG A 201 10.95 20.54 -22.54
C ARG A 201 11.71 21.52 -23.43
N HIS A 202 12.85 21.07 -23.96
CA HIS A 202 13.64 21.89 -24.89
C HIS A 202 12.77 22.33 -26.08
N ASP A 203 12.73 23.64 -26.30
CA ASP A 203 12.00 24.28 -27.38
C ASP A 203 12.98 24.82 -28.43
N GLY A 204 12.81 24.41 -29.69
CA GLY A 204 13.66 24.85 -30.79
C GLY A 204 13.57 26.36 -31.05
N ASP A 205 12.43 26.98 -30.74
CA ASP A 205 12.24 28.44 -30.87
C ASP A 205 12.99 29.21 -29.76
N HIS A 206 13.41 28.51 -28.70
CA HIS A 206 14.06 29.07 -27.52
C HIS A 206 15.28 28.25 -27.10
N ALA A 207 16.14 27.90 -28.06
CA ALA A 207 17.32 27.03 -27.88
C ALA A 207 18.35 27.50 -26.82
N GLY A 208 18.24 28.73 -26.33
CA GLY A 208 19.04 29.25 -25.21
C GLY A 208 18.63 28.73 -23.83
N TYR A 209 17.49 28.06 -23.73
CA TYR A 209 16.91 27.56 -22.48
C TYR A 209 16.91 26.03 -22.46
N LEU A 210 17.59 25.46 -21.48
CA LEU A 210 17.68 24.02 -21.28
C LEU A 210 16.44 23.47 -20.56
N TYR A 211 16.30 22.15 -20.67
CA TYR A 211 15.32 21.35 -19.95
C TYR A 211 15.31 21.68 -18.45
N GLY A 212 14.12 21.68 -17.86
CA GLY A 212 13.93 21.80 -16.42
C GLY A 212 12.69 21.04 -15.98
N GLU A 213 12.68 20.59 -14.74
CA GLU A 213 11.57 19.88 -14.15
C GLU A 213 11.36 20.29 -12.70
N SER A 214 10.12 20.25 -12.22
CA SER A 214 9.79 20.47 -10.82
C SER A 214 10.16 19.26 -9.97
N THR A 215 10.07 19.39 -8.64
CA THR A 215 9.94 18.19 -7.79
C THR A 215 8.62 17.47 -8.10
N MET A 216 8.61 16.15 -7.92
CA MET A 216 7.39 15.35 -8.05
C MET A 216 6.53 15.51 -6.80
N LEU A 217 5.25 15.83 -7.00
CA LEU A 217 4.23 15.85 -5.96
C LEU A 217 3.44 14.56 -6.02
N GLN A 218 3.44 13.79 -4.93
CA GLN A 218 2.70 12.52 -4.85
C GLN A 218 1.25 12.78 -4.47
N ILE A 219 0.30 12.32 -5.30
CA ILE A 219 -1.13 12.34 -5.00
C ILE A 219 -1.59 10.94 -4.61
N GLY A 220 -2.13 10.82 -3.40
CA GLY A 220 -2.69 9.57 -2.86
C GLY A 220 -4.16 9.36 -3.22
N ILE A 221 -4.76 8.32 -2.64
CA ILE A 221 -6.20 8.03 -2.73
C ILE A 221 -6.80 7.96 -1.34
N ASP A 222 -7.87 8.72 -1.15
CA ASP A 222 -8.76 8.61 0.00
C ASP A 222 -9.87 7.60 -0.32
N LYS A 223 -9.71 6.38 0.18
CA LYS A 223 -10.63 5.28 -0.12
C LYS A 223 -11.95 5.45 0.63
N ALA A 224 -13.06 5.34 -0.08
CA ALA A 224 -14.38 5.18 0.51
C ALA A 224 -14.40 3.93 1.42
N LEU A 225 -14.80 4.12 2.67
CA LEU A 225 -14.93 3.00 3.62
C LEU A 225 -16.07 2.08 3.20
N THR A 226 -15.95 0.80 3.53
CA THR A 226 -17.02 -0.18 3.31
C THR A 226 -17.52 -0.76 4.63
N ARG A 227 -18.80 -1.11 4.68
CA ARG A 227 -19.40 -1.78 5.85
C ARG A 227 -20.34 -2.90 5.42
N TYR A 228 -20.41 -3.93 6.26
CA TYR A 228 -21.34 -5.03 6.12
C TYR A 228 -22.41 -4.98 7.20
N THR A 229 -23.64 -5.34 6.82
CA THR A 229 -24.69 -5.77 7.74
C THR A 229 -25.03 -7.21 7.43
N LEU A 230 -24.89 -8.12 8.39
CA LEU A 230 -25.11 -9.56 8.21
C LEU A 230 -26.22 -10.08 9.12
N GLN A 231 -27.06 -10.96 8.58
CA GLN A 231 -28.15 -11.61 9.30
C GLN A 231 -28.26 -13.07 8.87
N THR A 232 -28.65 -13.93 9.81
CA THR A 232 -28.99 -15.32 9.53
C THR A 232 -30.49 -15.53 9.71
N SER A 233 -31.09 -16.45 8.93
CA SER A 233 -32.53 -16.76 9.04
C SER A 233 -32.94 -17.28 10.41
N THR A 234 -32.02 -17.94 11.11
CA THR A 234 -32.14 -18.39 12.51
C THR A 234 -30.74 -18.47 13.14
N GLN A 235 -30.68 -18.45 14.46
CA GLN A 235 -29.44 -18.62 15.24
C GLN A 235 -29.38 -19.95 15.97
N ARG A 236 -30.41 -20.79 15.88
CA ARG A 236 -30.45 -22.11 16.51
C ARG A 236 -31.12 -23.10 15.58
N ILE A 237 -30.41 -24.18 15.27
CA ILE A 237 -30.86 -25.22 14.35
C ILE A 237 -30.51 -26.60 14.86
N ASP A 238 -31.29 -27.59 14.43
CA ASP A 238 -30.91 -28.99 14.53
C ASP A 238 -29.82 -29.32 13.50
N LYS A 239 -28.90 -30.21 13.87
CA LYS A 239 -27.85 -30.68 12.94
C LYS A 239 -28.47 -31.20 11.64
N GLY A 240 -27.93 -30.73 10.51
CA GLY A 240 -28.42 -31.07 9.17
C GLY A 240 -29.47 -30.11 8.61
N GLN A 241 -29.97 -29.15 9.39
CA GLN A 241 -30.85 -28.10 8.89
C GLN A 241 -30.06 -26.96 8.24
N PRO A 242 -30.53 -26.39 7.12
CA PRO A 242 -29.88 -25.26 6.49
C PRO A 242 -30.18 -23.93 7.22
N VAL A 243 -29.25 -22.99 7.10
CA VAL A 243 -29.40 -21.58 7.47
C VAL A 243 -29.13 -20.72 6.25
N THR A 244 -29.92 -19.66 6.09
CA THR A 244 -29.69 -18.64 5.07
C THR A 244 -28.94 -17.48 5.69
N LEU A 245 -27.78 -17.14 5.13
CA LEU A 245 -27.06 -15.90 5.41
C LEU A 245 -27.52 -14.84 4.41
N THR A 246 -27.94 -13.69 4.90
CA THR A 246 -28.19 -12.48 4.11
C THR A 246 -27.22 -11.40 4.54
N GLY A 247 -26.62 -10.73 3.56
CA GLY A 247 -25.73 -9.61 3.81
C GLY A 247 -26.05 -8.40 2.95
N ARG A 248 -25.66 -7.23 3.44
CA ARG A 248 -25.69 -5.97 2.69
C ARG A 248 -24.34 -5.28 2.82
N LEU A 249 -23.75 -4.91 1.68
CA LEU A 249 -22.51 -4.16 1.58
C LEU A 249 -22.81 -2.74 1.12
N GLU A 250 -22.27 -1.78 1.85
CA GLU A 250 -22.41 -0.35 1.56
C GLU A 250 -21.02 0.30 1.51
N LYS A 251 -20.91 1.37 0.73
CA LYS A 251 -19.76 2.28 0.74
C LYS A 251 -20.15 3.64 1.31
N GLU A 252 -19.20 4.30 1.95
CA GLU A 252 -19.34 5.67 2.42
C GLU A 252 -19.23 6.65 1.24
N THR A 253 -20.07 7.69 1.25
CA THR A 253 -20.03 8.83 0.35
C THR A 253 -20.28 10.09 1.19
N GLU A 254 -20.07 11.27 0.61
CA GLU A 254 -20.38 12.54 1.29
C GLU A 254 -21.84 12.65 1.75
N ASN A 255 -22.76 12.01 1.01
CA ASN A 255 -24.19 11.99 1.31
C ASN A 255 -24.60 10.81 2.22
N GLY A 256 -23.64 10.07 2.76
CA GLY A 256 -23.84 8.93 3.64
C GLY A 256 -23.59 7.59 2.94
N TRP A 257 -24.12 6.52 3.54
CA TRP A 257 -23.86 5.15 3.10
C TRP A 257 -24.78 4.75 1.97
N VAL A 258 -24.21 4.30 0.85
CA VAL A 258 -24.95 3.85 -0.33
C VAL A 258 -24.65 2.37 -0.63
N PRO A 259 -25.59 1.63 -1.24
CA PRO A 259 -25.34 0.29 -1.74
C PRO A 259 -24.07 0.17 -2.58
N LEU A 260 -23.29 -0.88 -2.33
CA LEU A 260 -22.14 -1.23 -3.16
C LEU A 260 -22.45 -2.50 -3.97
N SER A 261 -22.88 -2.31 -5.21
CA SER A 261 -23.31 -3.37 -6.13
C SER A 261 -22.15 -3.98 -6.94
N GLY A 262 -22.33 -5.22 -7.40
CA GLY A 262 -21.40 -5.89 -8.31
C GLY A 262 -20.09 -6.36 -7.66
N VAL A 263 -19.95 -6.21 -6.35
CA VAL A 263 -18.74 -6.61 -5.62
C VAL A 263 -18.80 -8.08 -5.29
N SER A 264 -17.75 -8.80 -5.67
CA SER A 264 -17.59 -10.22 -5.40
C SER A 264 -16.73 -10.49 -4.17
N GLY A 265 -17.07 -11.53 -3.43
CA GLY A 265 -16.35 -11.90 -2.21
C GLY A 265 -16.47 -13.37 -1.84
N GLY A 266 -15.79 -13.74 -0.75
CA GLY A 266 -15.76 -15.10 -0.22
C GLY A 266 -16.57 -15.22 1.07
N ILE A 267 -17.11 -16.43 1.31
CA ILE A 267 -17.83 -16.78 2.53
C ILE A 267 -17.16 -17.99 3.18
N LEU A 268 -16.82 -17.85 4.44
CA LEU A 268 -16.30 -18.92 5.29
C LEU A 268 -17.31 -19.20 6.42
N PHE A 269 -17.31 -20.42 6.96
CA PHE A 269 -18.06 -20.77 8.16
C PHE A 269 -17.20 -21.64 9.06
N GLY A 270 -17.24 -21.39 10.37
CA GLY A 270 -16.61 -22.27 11.35
C GLY A 270 -16.76 -21.74 12.78
N PRO A 271 -16.35 -22.55 13.78
CA PRO A 271 -16.39 -22.15 15.18
C PRO A 271 -15.35 -21.07 15.51
N THR A 272 -14.27 -20.95 14.73
CA THR A 272 -13.22 -19.96 14.96
C THR A 272 -12.68 -19.35 13.65
N THR A 273 -11.85 -18.33 13.78
CA THR A 273 -11.21 -17.66 12.64
C THR A 273 -10.10 -18.49 12.00
N THR A 274 -9.57 -19.49 12.70
CA THR A 274 -8.49 -20.36 12.23
C THR A 274 -8.99 -21.76 11.87
N TYR A 275 -10.21 -22.12 12.29
CA TYR A 275 -10.87 -23.37 11.97
C TYR A 275 -12.21 -23.06 11.30
N ASN A 276 -12.19 -23.00 9.97
CA ASN A 276 -13.35 -22.73 9.13
C ASN A 276 -13.17 -23.34 7.74
N ASP A 277 -14.30 -23.53 7.07
CA ASP A 277 -14.38 -24.00 5.70
C ASP A 277 -14.84 -22.88 4.77
N ARG A 278 -14.40 -22.94 3.51
CA ARG A 278 -14.99 -22.12 2.45
C ARG A 278 -16.34 -22.69 2.07
N VAL A 279 -17.39 -21.91 2.32
CA VAL A 279 -18.78 -22.35 2.10
C VAL A 279 -19.44 -21.69 0.90
N GLY A 280 -18.78 -20.71 0.28
CA GLY A 280 -19.24 -20.13 -0.96
C GLY A 280 -18.52 -18.84 -1.35
N GLY A 281 -19.14 -18.15 -2.30
CA GLY A 281 -18.86 -16.76 -2.63
C GLY A 281 -20.18 -16.01 -2.80
N PHE A 282 -20.08 -14.70 -2.94
CA PHE A 282 -21.21 -13.84 -3.26
C PHE A 282 -20.80 -12.81 -4.30
N THR A 283 -21.79 -12.27 -5.00
CA THR A 283 -21.72 -11.01 -5.74
C THR A 283 -22.89 -10.16 -5.27
N THR A 284 -22.67 -8.89 -4.96
CA THR A 284 -23.76 -8.04 -4.48
C THR A 284 -24.69 -7.61 -5.61
N ASP A 285 -25.99 -7.66 -5.35
CA ASP A 285 -27.04 -7.16 -6.23
C ASP A 285 -27.04 -5.62 -6.29
N ALA A 286 -27.92 -5.05 -7.13
CA ALA A 286 -28.00 -3.60 -7.34
C ALA A 286 -28.27 -2.79 -6.06
N ASP A 287 -28.93 -3.41 -5.07
CA ASP A 287 -29.21 -2.81 -3.75
C ASP A 287 -28.12 -3.12 -2.70
N GLY A 288 -26.99 -3.69 -3.14
CA GLY A 288 -25.84 -4.04 -2.33
C GLY A 288 -26.03 -5.32 -1.51
N THR A 289 -27.11 -6.07 -1.73
CA THR A 289 -27.42 -7.27 -0.95
C THR A 289 -26.87 -8.54 -1.58
N PHE A 290 -26.73 -9.59 -0.77
CA PHE A 290 -26.50 -10.96 -1.24
C PHE A 290 -27.14 -11.96 -0.27
N SER A 291 -27.41 -13.17 -0.76
CA SER A 291 -27.97 -14.25 0.05
C SER A 291 -27.37 -15.59 -0.33
N THR A 292 -27.08 -16.43 0.65
CA THR A 292 -26.61 -17.80 0.45
C THR A 292 -27.22 -18.74 1.48
N GLN A 293 -27.42 -20.00 1.10
CA GLN A 293 -27.87 -21.05 2.01
C GLN A 293 -26.71 -22.01 2.28
N TYR A 294 -26.54 -22.40 3.54
CA TYR A 294 -25.52 -23.35 3.97
C TYR A 294 -26.08 -24.25 5.07
N THR A 295 -25.59 -25.48 5.19
CA THR A 295 -25.95 -26.40 6.28
C THR A 295 -24.77 -26.53 7.25
N PRO A 296 -24.76 -25.78 8.36
CA PRO A 296 -23.72 -25.88 9.38
C PRO A 296 -23.58 -27.30 9.93
N TRP A 297 -22.33 -27.75 10.04
CA TRP A 297 -21.99 -29.06 10.60
C TRP A 297 -21.70 -29.00 12.11
N GLU A 298 -21.34 -27.82 12.62
CA GLU A 298 -21.22 -27.50 14.05
C GLU A 298 -21.59 -26.03 14.34
N THR A 299 -21.63 -25.68 15.63
CA THR A 299 -21.88 -24.30 16.08
C THR A 299 -20.77 -23.37 15.59
N GLY A 300 -21.12 -22.26 14.97
CA GLY A 300 -20.12 -21.34 14.40
C GLY A 300 -20.73 -20.07 13.84
N PHE A 301 -19.93 -19.28 13.14
CA PHE A 301 -20.37 -18.02 12.52
C PHE A 301 -19.89 -17.92 11.08
N PHE A 302 -20.63 -17.18 10.27
CA PHE A 302 -20.20 -16.84 8.92
C PHE A 302 -19.18 -15.70 8.97
N GLN A 303 -18.18 -15.79 8.11
CA GLN A 303 -17.23 -14.72 7.83
C GLN A 303 -17.34 -14.36 6.36
N VAL A 304 -17.44 -13.08 6.06
CA VAL A 304 -17.47 -12.59 4.69
C VAL A 304 -16.33 -11.62 4.48
N ALA A 305 -15.75 -11.62 3.30
CA ALA A 305 -14.75 -10.65 2.92
C ALA A 305 -14.78 -10.38 1.42
N HIS A 306 -14.45 -9.16 1.02
CA HIS A 306 -14.20 -8.79 -0.36
C HIS A 306 -12.84 -8.09 -0.50
N ARG A 307 -12.33 -8.12 -1.73
CA ARG A 307 -11.24 -7.25 -2.19
C ARG A 307 -11.79 -6.39 -3.32
N SER A 308 -11.52 -5.09 -3.28
CA SER A 308 -11.89 -4.18 -4.35
C SER A 308 -10.74 -4.05 -5.34
N ASP A 309 -11.06 -4.15 -6.63
CA ASP A 309 -10.15 -3.76 -7.73
C ASP A 309 -10.28 -2.27 -8.05
N ASP A 310 -11.37 -1.62 -7.63
CA ASP A 310 -11.50 -0.16 -7.64
C ASP A 310 -10.59 0.42 -6.54
N PRO A 311 -9.55 1.21 -6.91
CA PRO A 311 -8.58 1.71 -5.96
C PRO A 311 -9.19 2.73 -4.97
N PHE A 312 -10.36 3.29 -5.28
CA PHE A 312 -11.10 4.25 -4.45
C PHE A 312 -12.02 3.60 -3.42
N VAL A 313 -12.16 2.27 -3.41
CA VAL A 313 -13.04 1.56 -2.48
C VAL A 313 -12.22 0.67 -1.55
N SER A 314 -12.48 0.78 -0.25
CA SER A 314 -11.80 -0.04 0.76
C SER A 314 -12.24 -1.50 0.69
N ASN A 315 -11.28 -2.40 0.91
CA ASN A 315 -11.58 -3.79 1.23
C ASN A 315 -12.39 -3.88 2.52
N GLY A 316 -13.15 -4.96 2.69
CA GLY A 316 -14.00 -5.12 3.87
C GLY A 316 -14.15 -6.58 4.28
N ASN A 317 -14.45 -6.79 5.55
CA ASN A 317 -14.81 -8.08 6.10
C ASN A 317 -15.77 -7.91 7.28
N ALA A 318 -16.56 -8.94 7.57
CA ALA A 318 -17.45 -8.96 8.73
C ALA A 318 -17.81 -10.38 9.15
N ARG A 319 -18.46 -10.49 10.32
CA ARG A 319 -18.91 -11.74 10.91
C ARG A 319 -20.40 -11.68 11.23
N SER A 320 -21.10 -12.78 10.99
CA SER A 320 -22.46 -12.94 11.49
C SER A 320 -22.46 -13.17 13.01
N SER A 321 -23.64 -13.12 13.62
CA SER A 321 -23.86 -13.77 14.91
C SER A 321 -23.64 -15.28 14.80
N THR A 322 -23.38 -15.92 15.95
CA THR A 322 -23.21 -17.37 16.03
C THR A 322 -24.52 -18.09 15.73
N VAL A 323 -24.43 -19.12 14.89
CA VAL A 323 -25.46 -20.14 14.66
C VAL A 323 -25.13 -21.33 15.54
N VAL A 324 -26.02 -21.65 16.47
CA VAL A 324 -25.93 -22.81 17.35
C VAL A 324 -26.50 -24.04 16.64
N VAL A 325 -25.70 -25.09 16.53
CA VAL A 325 -26.08 -26.37 15.93
C VAL A 325 -26.27 -27.41 17.03
N LEU A 326 -27.53 -27.81 17.23
CA LEU A 326 -27.91 -28.81 18.21
C LEU A 326 -27.55 -30.20 17.71
N GLN A 327 -26.66 -30.85 18.44
CA GLN A 327 -26.29 -32.22 18.20
C GLN A 327 -27.44 -33.17 18.60
N PRO A 328 -27.62 -34.26 17.85
CA PRO A 328 -28.65 -35.23 18.16
C PRO A 328 -28.36 -35.93 19.50
N ALA A 329 -29.43 -36.19 20.23
CA ALA A 329 -29.47 -37.11 21.35
C ALA A 329 -30.64 -38.07 21.13
N ARG A 330 -30.59 -39.26 21.72
CA ARG A 330 -31.74 -40.18 21.69
C ARG A 330 -31.82 -41.02 22.95
N PHE A 331 -33.03 -41.33 23.40
CA PHE A 331 -33.23 -42.44 24.33
C PHE A 331 -33.21 -43.74 23.54
N LEU A 332 -32.36 -44.68 23.94
CA LEU A 332 -32.33 -46.03 23.37
C LEU A 332 -33.44 -46.89 23.96
N ASP A 333 -33.67 -46.74 25.26
CA ASP A 333 -34.74 -47.40 25.98
C ASP A 333 -35.19 -46.54 27.18
N PHE A 334 -36.37 -46.87 27.69
CA PHE A 334 -36.89 -46.37 28.94
C PHE A 334 -37.89 -47.39 29.48
N SER A 335 -37.78 -47.69 30.77
CA SER A 335 -38.74 -48.51 31.48
C SER A 335 -39.12 -47.87 32.82
N ALA A 336 -40.33 -48.16 33.26
CA ALA A 336 -40.80 -47.81 34.59
C ALA A 336 -41.62 -48.98 35.13
N LEU A 337 -41.23 -49.50 36.29
CA LEU A 337 -41.84 -50.68 36.90
C LEU A 337 -42.19 -50.40 38.37
N ARG A 338 -43.36 -50.89 38.79
CA ARG A 338 -43.78 -50.78 40.19
C ARG A 338 -42.95 -51.75 41.04
N THR A 339 -42.20 -51.22 41.99
CA THR A 339 -41.38 -52.01 42.94
C THR A 339 -42.02 -52.17 44.31
N GLY A 340 -43.16 -51.50 44.53
CA GLY A 340 -43.94 -51.57 45.77
C GLY A 340 -45.23 -50.76 45.68
N SER A 341 -46.05 -50.81 46.73
CA SER A 341 -47.37 -50.14 46.76
C SER A 341 -47.32 -48.62 46.60
N ARG A 342 -46.14 -48.01 46.76
CA ARG A 342 -45.91 -46.55 46.67
C ARG A 342 -44.63 -46.17 45.93
N SER A 343 -43.97 -47.11 45.25
CA SER A 343 -42.69 -46.90 44.58
C SER A 343 -42.73 -47.38 43.13
N VAL A 344 -42.09 -46.59 42.27
CA VAL A 344 -41.81 -46.94 40.88
C VAL A 344 -40.30 -46.79 40.68
N HIS A 345 -39.68 -47.82 40.14
CA HIS A 345 -38.30 -47.77 39.66
C HIS A 345 -38.35 -47.43 38.17
N ALA A 346 -37.65 -46.37 37.78
CA ALA A 346 -37.52 -45.96 36.39
C ALA A 346 -36.06 -46.02 35.97
N GLU A 347 -35.79 -46.59 34.82
CA GLU A 347 -34.43 -46.73 34.28
C GLU A 347 -34.43 -46.60 32.76
N GLY A 348 -33.27 -46.29 32.19
CA GLY A 348 -33.09 -46.30 30.74
C GLY A 348 -31.70 -45.84 30.31
N HIS A 349 -31.50 -45.75 29.01
CA HIS A 349 -30.26 -45.33 28.38
C HIS A 349 -30.50 -44.15 27.43
N ILE A 350 -29.61 -43.16 27.52
CA ILE A 350 -29.49 -42.07 26.56
C ILE A 350 -28.18 -42.20 25.78
N ASP A 351 -28.23 -41.89 24.50
CA ASP A 351 -27.13 -42.02 23.55
C ASP A 351 -26.92 -40.75 22.76
N PHE A 352 -25.68 -40.54 22.33
CA PHE A 352 -25.22 -39.39 21.58
C PHE A 352 -24.30 -39.88 20.47
N ASP A 353 -24.36 -39.27 19.29
CA ASP A 353 -23.62 -39.78 18.13
C ASP A 353 -22.10 -39.71 18.31
N ASN A 354 -21.53 -38.50 18.32
CA ASN A 354 -20.06 -38.31 18.28
C ASN A 354 -19.49 -37.63 19.53
N ILE A 355 -20.31 -36.86 20.24
CA ILE A 355 -19.90 -36.12 21.45
C ILE A 355 -21.02 -36.22 22.48
N SER A 356 -20.66 -36.24 23.76
CA SER A 356 -21.63 -36.19 24.87
C SER A 356 -21.42 -34.94 25.73
N PRO A 357 -22.46 -34.48 26.45
CA PRO A 357 -22.28 -33.48 27.50
C PRO A 357 -21.35 -34.00 28.60
N ALA A 358 -20.65 -33.11 29.29
CA ALA A 358 -19.86 -33.47 30.46
C ALA A 358 -20.72 -34.00 31.63
N THR A 359 -21.96 -33.52 31.74
CA THR A 359 -22.96 -33.97 32.71
C THR A 359 -24.28 -34.22 31.99
N ILE A 360 -24.84 -35.42 32.14
CA ILE A 360 -26.04 -35.83 31.40
C ILE A 360 -27.20 -35.94 32.38
N ASN A 361 -27.94 -34.86 32.57
CA ASN A 361 -29.07 -34.83 33.49
C ASN A 361 -30.37 -35.26 32.78
N VAL A 362 -30.91 -36.41 33.17
CA VAL A 362 -32.20 -36.91 32.70
C VAL A 362 -33.27 -36.68 33.77
N ALA A 363 -34.31 -35.94 33.41
CA ALA A 363 -35.50 -35.78 34.23
C ALA A 363 -36.45 -36.96 34.01
N VAL A 364 -36.81 -37.67 35.07
CA VAL A 364 -37.92 -38.63 35.03
C VAL A 364 -39.21 -37.87 35.32
N GLN A 365 -40.09 -37.82 34.33
CA GLN A 365 -41.36 -37.10 34.37
C GLN A 365 -42.53 -38.06 34.56
N TYR A 366 -43.58 -37.58 35.23
CA TYR A 366 -44.84 -38.28 35.42
C TYR A 366 -46.01 -37.48 34.83
N SER A 367 -46.98 -38.21 34.29
CA SER A 367 -48.25 -37.67 33.85
C SER A 367 -49.40 -38.62 34.23
N PRO A 368 -50.48 -38.16 34.89
CA PRO A 368 -51.64 -39.01 35.17
C PRO A 368 -52.42 -39.38 33.90
N ASP A 369 -52.36 -38.55 32.85
CA ASP A 369 -53.16 -38.67 31.62
C ASP A 369 -52.32 -38.86 30.34
N GLY A 370 -51.00 -38.79 30.45
CA GLY A 370 -50.06 -38.90 29.33
C GLY A 370 -49.82 -37.58 28.56
N THR A 371 -50.44 -36.47 28.98
CA THR A 371 -50.37 -35.17 28.28
C THR A 371 -49.73 -34.07 29.12
N SER A 372 -50.04 -34.01 30.41
CA SER A 372 -49.49 -33.00 31.33
C SER A 372 -48.35 -33.60 32.15
N TRP A 373 -47.13 -33.12 31.94
CA TRP A 373 -45.92 -33.73 32.51
C TRP A 373 -45.35 -32.90 33.66
N THR A 374 -44.94 -33.57 34.73
CA THR A 374 -44.22 -32.95 35.85
C THR A 374 -42.94 -33.74 36.14
N THR A 375 -41.82 -33.04 36.31
CA THR A 375 -40.57 -33.66 36.73
C THR A 375 -40.68 -34.15 38.17
N LEU A 376 -40.48 -35.45 38.39
CA LEU A 376 -40.43 -36.03 39.73
C LEU A 376 -39.02 -36.01 40.31
N ARG A 377 -38.04 -36.33 39.46
CA ARG A 377 -36.63 -36.40 39.84
C ARG A 377 -35.75 -36.18 38.62
N THR A 378 -34.60 -35.56 38.84
CA THR A 378 -33.51 -35.48 37.86
C THR A 378 -32.38 -36.37 38.36
N VAL A 379 -31.85 -37.22 37.47
CA VAL A 379 -30.73 -38.10 37.75
C VAL A 379 -29.66 -37.93 36.68
N GLU A 380 -28.40 -38.03 37.08
CA GLU A 380 -27.29 -38.03 36.14
C GLU A 380 -27.16 -39.42 35.51
N ALA A 381 -27.09 -39.47 34.19
CA ALA A 381 -26.80 -40.66 33.43
C ALA A 381 -25.27 -40.84 33.33
N THR A 382 -24.79 -42.05 33.61
CA THR A 382 -23.38 -42.39 33.56
C THR A 382 -23.13 -43.49 32.55
N TRP A 383 -21.93 -43.51 31.96
CA TRP A 383 -21.56 -44.55 31.00
C TRP A 383 -21.76 -45.95 31.58
N SER A 384 -22.61 -46.77 30.94
CA SER A 384 -22.99 -48.10 31.46
C SER A 384 -22.08 -49.23 30.95
N GLY A 385 -21.05 -48.94 30.15
CA GLY A 385 -20.11 -49.92 29.61
C GLY A 385 -20.54 -50.51 28.25
N THR A 386 -21.83 -50.57 27.96
CA THR A 386 -22.38 -51.05 26.68
C THR A 386 -23.65 -50.30 26.33
N GLY A 387 -23.68 -49.58 25.20
CA GLY A 387 -24.92 -49.02 24.65
C GLY A 387 -25.41 -47.75 25.33
N GLY A 388 -24.53 -46.79 25.61
CA GLY A 388 -24.91 -45.43 26.02
C GLY A 388 -24.73 -45.13 27.51
N TYR A 389 -25.44 -44.11 27.97
CA TYR A 389 -25.38 -43.61 29.35
C TYR A 389 -26.63 -44.04 30.09
N GLY A 390 -26.46 -44.94 31.05
CA GLY A 390 -27.54 -45.48 31.86
C GLY A 390 -27.91 -44.53 32.99
N PHE A 391 -29.19 -44.44 33.29
CA PHE A 391 -29.73 -43.75 34.47
C PHE A 391 -30.80 -44.62 35.14
N ALA A 392 -30.93 -44.48 36.45
CA ALA A 392 -31.98 -45.13 37.22
C ALA A 392 -32.43 -44.24 38.39
N ALA A 393 -33.71 -44.34 38.75
CA ALA A 393 -34.31 -43.57 39.83
C ALA A 393 -35.43 -44.36 40.51
N ASP A 394 -35.36 -44.47 41.83
CA ASP A 394 -36.52 -44.84 42.64
C ASP A 394 -37.36 -43.59 42.97
N LEU A 395 -38.64 -43.68 42.63
CA LEU A 395 -39.60 -42.58 42.67
C LEU A 395 -40.76 -42.91 43.62
N ALA A 396 -41.15 -41.93 44.43
CA ALA A 396 -42.36 -42.00 45.23
C ALA A 396 -43.60 -41.77 44.34
N ALA A 397 -44.27 -42.83 43.90
CA ALA A 397 -45.45 -42.76 43.03
C ALA A 397 -46.56 -43.71 43.50
N LYS A 398 -47.63 -43.12 44.05
CA LYS A 398 -48.78 -43.86 44.62
C LYS A 398 -49.92 -44.11 43.63
N ARG A 399 -49.98 -43.33 42.55
CA ARG A 399 -51.08 -43.35 41.58
C ARG A 399 -50.61 -44.04 40.29
N PRO A 400 -51.50 -44.74 39.57
CA PRO A 400 -51.21 -45.16 38.21
C PRO A 400 -50.99 -43.93 37.30
N GLY A 401 -50.32 -44.13 36.18
CA GLY A 401 -50.10 -43.10 35.18
C GLY A 401 -48.89 -43.40 34.29
N HIS A 402 -48.46 -42.40 33.53
CA HIS A 402 -47.40 -42.49 32.53
C HIS A 402 -46.10 -41.92 33.08
N PHE A 403 -44.99 -42.55 32.72
CA PHE A 403 -43.62 -42.12 33.03
C PHE A 403 -42.82 -42.00 31.74
N ARG A 404 -41.90 -41.02 31.67
CA ARG A 404 -40.94 -40.89 30.57
C ARG A 404 -39.63 -40.27 31.05
N GLY A 405 -38.54 -40.52 30.33
CA GLY A 405 -37.32 -39.73 30.39
C GLY A 405 -37.46 -38.45 29.56
N TYR A 406 -36.92 -37.35 30.08
CA TYR A 406 -36.79 -36.06 29.41
C TYR A 406 -35.35 -35.58 29.53
N PHE A 407 -34.75 -35.22 28.41
CA PHE A 407 -33.44 -34.60 28.36
C PHE A 407 -33.58 -33.24 27.70
N ASP A 408 -33.19 -32.18 28.42
CA ASP A 408 -33.40 -30.80 27.99
C ASP A 408 -32.48 -30.39 26.83
N GLY A 409 -31.37 -31.11 26.61
CA GLY A 409 -30.40 -30.81 25.56
C GLY A 409 -29.43 -29.67 25.92
N GLY A 410 -29.82 -28.76 26.81
CA GLY A 410 -29.00 -27.60 27.17
C GLY A 410 -28.67 -26.75 25.96
N ASP A 411 -27.46 -26.19 25.91
CA ASP A 411 -27.10 -25.22 24.86
C ASP A 411 -26.77 -25.85 23.52
N VAL A 412 -26.34 -27.13 23.49
CA VAL A 412 -25.69 -27.74 22.33
C VAL A 412 -26.27 -29.08 21.88
N PHE A 413 -27.26 -29.64 22.58
CA PHE A 413 -27.98 -30.84 22.16
C PHE A 413 -29.46 -30.58 21.97
N GLN A 414 -30.10 -31.47 21.21
CA GLN A 414 -31.55 -31.47 21.03
C GLN A 414 -32.27 -31.85 22.32
N THR A 415 -33.38 -31.17 22.57
CA THR A 415 -34.34 -31.58 23.60
C THR A 415 -35.09 -32.82 23.12
N ILE A 416 -35.11 -33.88 23.94
CA ILE A 416 -35.75 -35.15 23.58
C ILE A 416 -36.55 -35.75 24.74
N THR A 417 -37.49 -36.62 24.39
CA THR A 417 -38.26 -37.45 25.33
C THR A 417 -38.22 -38.91 24.93
N SER A 418 -38.15 -39.81 25.90
CA SER A 418 -38.35 -41.24 25.65
C SER A 418 -39.81 -41.53 25.29
N ALA A 419 -40.08 -42.74 24.80
CA ALA A 419 -41.43 -43.29 24.81
C ALA A 419 -41.96 -43.33 26.26
N SER A 420 -43.26 -43.11 26.44
CA SER A 420 -43.88 -43.17 27.76
C SER A 420 -44.29 -44.58 28.13
N THR A 421 -44.03 -45.00 29.37
CA THR A 421 -44.49 -46.28 29.93
C THR A 421 -45.65 -46.02 30.89
N HIS A 422 -46.78 -46.72 30.68
CA HIS A 422 -47.88 -46.70 31.64
C HIS A 422 -47.64 -47.71 32.76
N VAL A 423 -47.70 -47.25 34.01
CA VAL A 423 -47.55 -48.08 35.20
C VAL A 423 -48.91 -48.18 35.91
N GLY A 424 -49.44 -49.40 35.94
CA GLY A 424 -50.70 -49.73 36.59
C GLY A 424 -50.61 -49.79 38.13
N ARG A 425 -51.67 -50.34 38.74
CA ARG A 425 -51.70 -50.63 40.18
C ARG A 425 -50.83 -51.82 40.53
#